data_AF-A0A4Q7CK27-F1
#
_entry.id   AF-A0A4Q7CK27-F1
#
_cell.length_a   1.000
_cell.length_b   1.000
_cell.length_c   1.000
_cell.angle_alpha   90.00
_cell.angle_beta   90.00
_cell.angle_gamma   90.00
#
_symmetry.space_group_name_H-M   'P 1'
#
loop_
_entity.id
_entity.type
_entity.pdbx_description
1 polymer ?
#
loop_
_entity_poly.entity_id
_entity_poly.type
_entity_poly.pdbx_seq_one_letter_code
_entity_poly.pdbx_strand_id
1 'polypeptide(L)' 'AIKRLEVVESFRNSGNKPSWLILDVLPIIPPEIRPMVQLDGGRFATSDLNDLYRRVINLNNRLKRLLALG' A
#
# COMPACT_ATOMS: atom_id res chain seq x y z
N ALA A 1 -22.25 -9.19 -21.21
CA ALA A 1 -21.86 -10.53 -20.73
C ALA A 1 -20.42 -10.87 -21.09
N ILE A 2 -20.01 -10.69 -22.36
CA ILE A 2 -18.66 -11.04 -22.89
C ILE A 2 -17.51 -10.51 -22.01
N LYS A 3 -17.46 -9.20 -21.70
CA LYS A 3 -16.41 -8.61 -20.85
C LYS A 3 -16.24 -9.26 -19.47
N ARG A 4 -17.32 -9.76 -18.87
CA ARG A 4 -17.24 -10.47 -17.57
C ARG A 4 -16.64 -11.87 -17.74
N LEU A 5 -16.96 -12.54 -18.86
CA LEU A 5 -16.43 -13.85 -19.18
C LEU A 5 -14.92 -13.78 -19.42
N GLU A 6 -14.45 -12.76 -20.15
CA GLU A 6 -13.02 -12.50 -20.38
C GLU A 6 -12.21 -12.39 -19.08
N VAL A 7 -12.73 -11.63 -18.10
CA VAL A 7 -12.07 -11.50 -16.78
C VAL A 7 -12.04 -12.84 -16.05
N VAL A 8 -13.14 -13.59 -16.05
CA VAL A 8 -13.22 -14.90 -15.39
C VAL A 8 -12.26 -15.90 -16.02
N GLU A 9 -12.19 -15.96 -17.36
CA GLU A 9 -11.26 -16.83 -18.07
C GLU A 9 -9.80 -16.45 -17.82
N SER A 10 -9.48 -15.16 -17.75
CA SER A 10 -8.14 -14.68 -17.40
C SER A 10 -7.69 -15.15 -16.02
N PHE A 11 -8.55 -15.08 -15.01
CA PHE A 11 -8.25 -15.63 -13.67
C PHE A 11 -8.10 -17.15 -13.70
N ARG A 12 -8.96 -17.88 -14.44
CA ARG A 12 -8.86 -19.33 -14.56
C ARG A 12 -7.57 -19.79 -15.25
N ASN A 13 -7.14 -19.09 -16.29
CA ASN A 13 -5.96 -19.46 -17.09
C ASN A 13 -4.64 -19.09 -16.40
N SER A 14 -4.62 -17.99 -15.65
CA SER A 14 -3.42 -17.53 -14.93
C SER A 14 -3.18 -18.24 -13.59
N GLY A 15 -4.20 -18.88 -13.01
CA GLY A 15 -4.14 -19.44 -11.66
C GLY A 15 -4.18 -18.37 -10.55
N ASN A 16 -4.31 -17.10 -10.92
CA ASN A 16 -4.45 -16.00 -9.97
C ASN A 16 -5.77 -16.15 -9.22
N LYS A 17 -5.74 -15.97 -7.89
CA LYS A 17 -6.96 -15.97 -7.08
C LYS A 17 -7.55 -14.56 -7.06
N PRO A 18 -8.87 -14.38 -7.29
CA PRO A 18 -9.51 -13.08 -7.17
C PRO A 18 -9.35 -12.43 -5.79
N SER A 19 -9.16 -13.24 -4.74
CA SER A 19 -8.89 -12.74 -3.38
C SER A 19 -7.60 -11.93 -3.27
N TRP A 20 -6.63 -12.10 -4.18
CA TRP A 20 -5.39 -11.31 -4.19
C TRP A 20 -5.60 -9.83 -4.54
N LEU A 21 -6.78 -9.46 -5.04
CA LEU A 21 -7.15 -8.05 -5.24
C LEU A 21 -7.42 -7.32 -3.92
N ILE A 22 -7.65 -8.06 -2.84
CA ILE A 22 -7.90 -7.52 -1.50
C ILE A 22 -6.61 -7.71 -0.68
N LEU A 23 -6.08 -6.62 -0.12
CA LEU A 23 -4.80 -6.62 0.57
C LEU A 23 -4.99 -6.59 2.09
N ASP A 24 -4.50 -7.63 2.76
CA ASP A 24 -4.37 -7.66 4.23
C ASP A 24 -3.03 -7.04 4.68
N VAL A 25 -1.98 -7.24 3.88
CA VAL A 25 -0.63 -6.74 4.14
C VAL A 25 -0.19 -5.87 2.96
N LEU A 26 0.00 -4.58 3.21
CA LEU A 26 0.51 -3.64 2.21
C LEU A 26 2.05 -3.72 2.16
N PRO A 27 2.66 -4.08 1.01
CA PRO A 27 4.12 -4.06 0.87
C PRO A 27 4.67 -2.63 0.91
N ILE A 28 5.84 -2.49 1.53
CA ILE A 28 6.56 -1.21 1.62
C ILE A 28 7.82 -1.30 0.77
N ILE A 29 7.98 -0.36 -0.17
CA ILE A 29 9.16 -0.30 -1.04
C ILE A 29 10.43 -0.04 -0.20
N PRO A 30 11.58 -0.66 -0.53
CA PRO A 30 12.83 -0.43 0.17
C PRO A 30 13.25 1.05 0.23
N PRO A 31 13.94 1.48 1.30
CA PRO A 31 14.32 2.89 1.49
C PRO A 31 15.28 3.42 0.42
N GLU A 32 16.05 2.58 -0.24
CA GLU A 32 16.99 2.96 -1.31
C GLU A 32 16.26 3.60 -2.50
N ILE A 33 15.03 3.15 -2.77
CA ILE A 33 14.15 3.69 -3.83
C ILE A 33 13.31 4.87 -3.30
N ARG A 34 13.32 5.09 -1.98
CA ARG A 34 12.59 6.19 -1.30
C ARG A 34 13.55 7.09 -0.51
N PRO A 35 14.56 7.69 -1.17
CA PRO A 35 15.57 8.46 -0.47
C PRO A 35 14.93 9.66 0.25
N MET A 36 15.43 9.91 1.46
CA MET A 36 15.21 11.12 2.20
C MET A 36 16.55 11.85 2.25
N VAL A 37 16.63 13.00 1.60
CA VAL A 37 17.88 13.75 1.47
C VAL A 37 17.83 14.92 2.43
N GLN A 38 18.83 15.01 3.30
CA GLN A 38 19.02 16.19 4.12
C GLN A 38 19.59 17.31 3.26
N LEU A 39 18.97 18.48 3.32
CA LEU A 39 19.41 19.70 2.65
C LEU A 39 20.12 20.62 3.65
N ASP A 40 20.86 21.58 3.12
CA ASP A 40 21.49 22.64 3.91
C ASP A 40 20.45 23.40 4.75
N GLY A 41 20.84 23.76 5.98
CA GLY A 41 19.97 24.48 6.91
C GLY A 41 18.91 23.62 7.61
N GLY A 42 19.08 22.28 7.65
CA GLY A 42 18.25 21.37 8.46
C GLY A 42 16.90 21.00 7.83
N ARG A 43 16.70 21.30 6.54
CA ARG A 43 15.52 20.88 5.79
C ARG A 43 15.71 19.45 5.27
N PHE A 44 14.61 18.74 5.05
CA PHE A 44 14.63 17.41 4.44
C PHE A 44 13.79 17.42 3.17
N ALA A 45 14.36 16.96 2.06
CA ALA A 45 13.61 16.57 0.89
C ALA A 45 13.19 15.11 1.05
N THR A 46 11.88 14.85 0.96
CA THR A 46 11.33 13.49 1.01
C THR A 46 10.56 13.20 -0.27
N SER A 47 10.60 11.95 -0.73
CA SER A 47 9.66 11.45 -1.73
C SER A 47 8.23 11.52 -1.21
N ASP A 48 7.26 11.90 -2.06
CA ASP A 48 5.82 11.91 -1.76
C ASP A 48 5.34 10.55 -1.22
N LEU A 49 5.97 9.47 -1.68
CA LEU A 49 5.64 8.11 -1.27
C LEU A 49 5.81 7.89 0.25
N ASN A 50 6.80 8.53 0.87
CA ASN A 50 6.99 8.45 2.32
C ASN A 50 5.82 9.06 3.09
N ASP A 51 5.25 10.16 2.58
CA ASP A 51 4.12 10.84 3.20
C ASP A 51 2.83 10.03 3.05
N LEU A 52 2.63 9.39 1.89
CA LEU A 52 1.51 8.48 1.65
C LEU A 52 1.56 7.27 2.59
N TYR A 53 2.73 6.61 2.70
CA TYR A 53 2.92 5.50 3.64
C TYR A 53 2.65 5.93 5.09
N ARG A 54 3.16 7.11 5.50
CA ARG A 54 2.96 7.63 6.87
C ARG A 54 1.47 7.80 7.19
N ARG A 55 0.66 8.29 6.25
CA ARG A 55 -0.79 8.45 6.44
C ARG A 55 -1.49 7.11 6.67
N VAL A 56 -1.20 6.11 5.84
CA VAL A 56 -1.77 4.76 5.98
C VAL A 56 -1.39 4.13 7.31
N ILE A 57 -0.10 4.19 7.68
CA ILE A 57 0.40 3.64 8.95
C ILE A 57 -0.28 4.30 10.15
N ASN A 58 -0.41 5.63 10.14
CA ASN A 58 -1.05 6.36 11.23
C ASN A 58 -2.54 6.01 11.38
N LEU A 59 -3.25 5.85 10.26
CA LEU A 59 -4.65 5.42 10.28
C LEU A 59 -4.81 4.00 10.81
N ASN A 60 -3.98 3.06 10.35
CA ASN A 60 -4.01 1.67 10.85
C ASN A 60 -3.70 1.60 12.35
N ASN A 61 -2.72 2.36 12.82
CA ASN A 61 -2.38 2.42 14.25
C ASN A 61 -3.53 3.01 15.08
N ARG A 62 -4.20 4.05 14.56
CA ARG A 62 -5.38 4.63 15.20
C ARG A 62 -6.54 3.63 15.25
N LEU A 63 -6.82 2.94 14.14
CA LEU A 63 -7.85 1.91 14.07
C LEU A 63 -7.58 0.80 15.10
N LYS A 64 -6.34 0.30 15.16
CA LYS A 64 -5.93 -0.72 16.13
C LYS A 64 -6.17 -0.28 17.58
N ARG A 65 -5.91 0.99 17.90
CA ARG A 65 -6.19 1.54 19.24
C ARG A 65 -7.68 1.62 19.53
N LEU A 66 -8.50 2.06 18.56
CA LEU A 66 -9.95 2.14 18.73
C LEU A 66 -10.57 0.75 18.97
N LEU A 67 -10.12 -0.26 18.23
CA LEU A 67 -10.57 -1.65 18.41
C LEU A 67 -10.12 -2.29 19.73
N ALA A 68 -9.08 -1.76 20.38
CA ALA A 68 -8.63 -2.24 21.68
C ALA A 68 -9.35 -1.58 22.86
N LEU A 69 -10.05 -0.46 22.61
CA LEU A 69 -10.78 0.30 23.62
C LEU A 69 -12.28 -0.04 23.66
N GLY A 70 -12.81 -0.65 22.60
CA GLY A 70 -14.19 -1.17 22.51
C GLY A 70 -14.22 -2.68 22.63
#